data_AF-A0A7S1RBX1-F1
#
_entry.id   AF-A0A7S1RBX1-F1
#
_cell.length_a   1.000
_cell.length_b   1.000
_cell.length_c   1.000
_cell.angle_alpha   90.00
_cell.angle_beta   90.00
_cell.angle_gamma   90.00
#
_symmetry.space_group_name_H-M   'P 1'
#
loop_
_entity.id
_entity.type
_entity.pdbx_description
1 polymer ?
#
loop_
_entity_poly.entity_id
_entity_poly.type
_entity_poly.pdbx_seq_one_letter_code
_entity_poly.pdbx_strand_id
1 'polypeptide(L)'
;PPPPLLPLPDGSGDEAVLGCRVTVSIFGLPADTGDRLLGLLQLRTLCRLQMVSRSLAAAVANKSRTRVANFAYTADGLESVVYSARGRRMIPKPTEAKTRLVRFLAQPEHGPIFRHLDLHQAPTDALQDPDLHKALRHMTRLTRLRYPNVGWSNVRLKQAFVASTPPNCVKEGVMPLGRA
;
A
#
# COMPACT_ATOMS: atom_id res chain seq x y z
N PRO A 1 -45.14 33.81 17.72
CA PRO A 1 -44.01 34.27 18.57
C PRO A 1 -42.81 33.33 18.34
N PRO A 2 -41.63 33.84 17.93
CA PRO A 2 -40.46 32.99 17.77
C PRO A 2 -39.91 32.53 19.13
N PRO A 3 -39.34 31.32 19.24
CA PRO A 3 -38.78 30.80 20.49
C PRO A 3 -37.48 31.52 20.88
N PRO A 4 -37.16 31.63 22.17
CA PRO A 4 -35.96 32.30 22.64
C PRO A 4 -34.70 31.50 22.26
N LEU A 5 -33.71 32.21 21.74
CA LEU A 5 -32.39 31.67 21.41
C LEU A 5 -31.63 31.36 22.71
N LEU A 6 -31.26 30.09 22.89
CA LEU A 6 -30.41 29.66 24.00
C LEU A 6 -28.95 30.05 23.74
N PRO A 7 -28.21 30.49 24.77
CA PRO A 7 -26.81 30.87 24.64
C PRO A 7 -25.93 29.66 24.29
N LEU A 8 -25.04 29.86 23.32
CA LEU A 8 -24.02 28.88 22.94
C LEU A 8 -22.94 28.80 24.03
N PRO A 9 -22.50 27.59 24.42
CA PRO A 9 -21.39 27.44 25.35
C PRO A 9 -20.08 27.82 24.66
N ASP A 10 -19.38 28.83 25.20
CA ASP A 10 -17.99 29.13 24.88
C ASP A 10 -17.10 27.99 25.39
N GLY A 11 -16.90 27.00 24.53
CA GLY A 11 -16.04 25.84 24.77
C GLY A 11 -14.56 26.20 24.64
N SER A 12 -14.04 27.07 25.51
CA SER A 12 -12.60 27.21 25.74
C SER A 12 -12.17 26.20 26.80
N GLY A 13 -12.22 24.93 26.41
CA GLY A 13 -11.67 23.81 27.17
C GLY A 13 -10.36 23.37 26.54
N ASP A 14 -9.26 24.03 26.91
CA ASP A 14 -7.90 23.55 26.67
C ASP A 14 -7.66 22.31 27.55
N GLU A 15 -8.35 21.21 27.23
CA GLU A 15 -8.09 19.90 27.81
C GLU A 15 -6.78 19.40 27.20
N ALA A 16 -5.68 19.75 27.86
CA ALA A 16 -4.38 19.11 27.67
C ALA A 16 -4.52 17.63 28.09
N VAL A 17 -5.11 16.82 27.21
CA VAL A 17 -5.05 15.38 27.26
C VAL A 17 -3.60 15.01 27.02
N LEU A 18 -2.79 15.04 28.09
CA LEU A 18 -1.55 14.31 28.23
C LEU A 18 -1.90 12.83 28.18
N GLY A 19 -2.24 12.37 26.97
CA GLY A 19 -2.38 10.97 26.64
C GLY A 19 -1.04 10.35 27.00
N CYS A 20 -1.05 9.57 28.09
CA CYS A 20 0.08 8.79 28.53
C CYS A 20 0.44 7.86 27.36
N ARG A 21 1.34 8.31 26.50
CA ARG A 21 1.89 7.52 25.40
C ARG A 21 2.71 6.44 26.08
N VAL A 22 2.05 5.32 26.40
CA VAL A 22 2.73 4.10 26.78
C VAL A 22 3.61 3.75 25.59
N THR A 23 4.89 4.09 25.69
CA THR A 23 5.89 3.72 24.70
C THR A 23 6.06 2.23 24.84
N VAL A 24 5.31 1.47 24.03
CA VAL A 24 5.42 0.03 23.99
C VAL A 24 6.83 -0.29 23.50
N SER A 25 7.69 -0.76 24.40
CA SER A 25 9.02 -1.23 24.03
C SER A 25 8.86 -2.49 23.19
N ILE A 26 9.14 -2.38 21.90
CA ILE A 26 9.05 -3.48 20.95
C ILE A 26 10.28 -4.36 21.17
N PHE A 27 10.08 -5.59 21.67
CA PHE A 27 11.15 -6.55 22.02
C PHE A 27 12.12 -6.08 23.12
N GLY A 28 11.71 -5.19 24.02
CA GLY A 28 12.62 -4.62 25.02
C GLY A 28 13.65 -3.64 24.44
N LEU A 29 13.48 -3.24 23.17
CA LEU A 29 14.32 -2.26 22.51
C LEU A 29 13.76 -0.83 22.69
N PRO A 30 14.61 0.20 22.59
CA PRO A 30 14.15 1.57 22.43
C PRO A 30 13.17 1.70 21.26
N ALA A 31 12.15 2.55 21.40
CA ALA A 31 11.07 2.69 20.42
C ALA A 31 11.60 2.96 19.00
N ASP A 32 12.61 3.82 18.87
CA ASP A 32 13.23 4.16 17.59
C ASP A 32 13.89 2.95 16.91
N THR A 33 14.55 2.09 17.68
CA THR A 33 15.18 0.87 17.18
C THR A 33 14.13 -0.13 16.71
N GLY A 34 13.06 -0.29 17.48
CA GLY A 34 11.92 -1.13 17.09
C GLY A 34 11.29 -0.68 15.77
N ASP A 35 11.05 0.62 15.62
CA ASP A 35 10.48 1.20 14.41
C ASP A 35 11.39 1.07 13.18
N ARG A 36 12.71 1.17 13.37
CA ARG A 36 13.70 0.90 12.33
C ARG A 36 13.67 -0.56 11.90
N LEU A 37 13.66 -1.49 12.85
CA LEU A 37 13.56 -2.93 12.55
C LEU A 37 12.28 -3.26 11.78
N LEU A 38 11.12 -2.74 12.21
CA LEU A 38 9.87 -2.88 11.47
C LEU A 38 9.93 -2.22 10.08
N GLY A 39 10.79 -1.20 9.90
CA GLY A 39 11.11 -0.58 8.61
C GLY A 39 11.89 -1.49 7.65
N LEU A 40 12.63 -2.47 8.16
CA LEU A 40 13.40 -3.42 7.33
C LEU A 40 12.58 -4.64 6.89
N LEU A 41 11.52 -4.99 7.64
CA LEU A 41 10.68 -6.13 7.31
C LEU A 41 9.90 -5.92 6.01
N GLN A 42 9.68 -6.95 5.22
CA GLN A 42 8.79 -6.86 4.06
C GLN A 42 7.32 -6.71 4.49
N LEU A 43 6.45 -6.16 3.62
CA LEU A 43 5.03 -5.98 3.91
C LEU A 43 4.35 -7.29 4.34
N ARG A 44 4.65 -8.40 3.67
CA ARG A 44 4.14 -9.73 4.02
C ARG A 44 4.60 -10.18 5.41
N THR A 45 5.86 -9.92 5.76
CA THR A 45 6.41 -10.26 7.08
C THR A 45 5.74 -9.44 8.17
N LEU A 46 5.43 -8.16 7.90
CA LEU A 46 4.63 -7.33 8.80
C LEU A 46 3.23 -7.94 9.00
N CYS A 47 2.50 -8.26 7.94
CA CYS A 47 1.17 -8.86 8.09
C CYS A 47 1.21 -10.20 8.86
N ARG A 48 2.25 -11.02 8.67
CA ARG A 48 2.45 -12.24 9.47
C ARG A 48 2.74 -11.94 10.93
N LEU A 49 3.62 -10.97 11.19
CA LEU A 49 3.98 -10.55 12.55
C LEU A 49 2.75 -10.07 13.32
N GLN A 50 1.85 -9.36 12.64
CA GLN A 50 0.57 -8.91 13.20
C GLN A 50 -0.31 -10.08 13.67
N MET A 51 -0.32 -11.20 12.94
CA MET A 51 -1.10 -12.38 13.32
C MET A 51 -0.48 -13.14 14.50
N VAL A 52 0.85 -13.23 14.57
CA VAL A 52 1.53 -14.03 15.60
C VAL A 52 1.77 -13.27 16.90
N SER A 53 1.73 -11.93 16.89
CA SER A 53 2.02 -11.11 18.06
C SER A 53 0.97 -10.02 18.26
N ARG A 54 0.13 -10.22 19.29
CA ARG A 54 -0.87 -9.22 19.71
C ARG A 54 -0.22 -7.95 20.25
N SER A 55 0.90 -8.05 20.96
CA SER A 55 1.62 -6.90 21.54
C SER A 55 2.20 -5.98 20.46
N LEU A 56 2.50 -6.51 19.28
CA LEU A 56 3.03 -5.74 18.15
C LEU A 56 1.95 -5.34 17.14
N ALA A 57 0.73 -5.88 17.26
CA ALA A 57 -0.29 -5.76 16.23
C ALA A 57 -0.59 -4.30 15.86
N ALA A 58 -0.68 -3.39 16.83
CA ALA A 58 -0.96 -1.98 16.58
C ALA A 58 0.21 -1.27 15.85
N ALA A 59 1.44 -1.45 16.33
CA ALA A 59 2.64 -0.87 15.71
C ALA A 59 2.83 -1.39 14.27
N VAL A 60 2.65 -2.69 14.09
CA VAL A 60 2.75 -3.36 12.79
C VAL A 60 1.64 -2.92 11.85
N ALA A 61 0.39 -2.78 12.33
CA ALA A 61 -0.73 -2.31 11.53
C ALA A 61 -0.50 -0.88 11.02
N ASN A 62 0.03 0.01 11.85
CA ASN A 62 0.38 1.37 11.43
C ASN A 62 1.48 1.37 10.36
N LYS A 63 2.51 0.54 10.55
CA LYS A 63 3.63 0.45 9.59
C LYS A 63 3.20 -0.19 8.27
N SER A 64 2.43 -1.28 8.31
CA SER A 64 1.90 -1.95 7.12
C SER A 64 0.98 -1.02 6.35
N ARG A 65 0.07 -0.32 7.04
CA ARG A 65 -0.81 0.68 6.44
C ARG A 65 -0.04 1.80 5.75
N THR A 66 1.02 2.31 6.37
CA THR A 66 1.87 3.36 5.79
C THR A 66 2.56 2.89 4.51
N ARG A 67 2.99 1.61 4.46
CA ARG A 67 3.60 1.03 3.26
C ARG A 67 2.59 0.77 2.15
N VAL A 68 1.39 0.28 2.48
CA VAL A 68 0.31 0.13 1.51
C VAL A 68 -0.06 1.51 0.95
N ALA A 69 -0.14 2.54 1.80
CA ALA A 69 -0.45 3.90 1.35
C ALA A 69 0.57 4.47 0.36
N ASN A 70 1.84 4.03 0.44
CA ASN A 70 2.93 4.48 -0.43
C ASN A 70 3.59 3.28 -1.12
N PHE A 71 2.77 2.44 -1.74
CA PHE A 71 3.24 1.18 -2.31
C PHE A 71 4.07 1.42 -3.56
N ALA A 72 5.27 0.85 -3.59
CA ALA A 72 6.11 0.76 -4.76
C ALA A 72 6.31 -0.71 -5.13
N TYR A 73 5.94 -1.06 -6.35
CA TYR A 73 6.18 -2.39 -6.88
C TYR A 73 7.68 -2.59 -7.10
N THR A 74 8.19 -3.64 -6.48
CA THR A 74 9.50 -4.22 -6.79
C THR A 74 9.30 -5.71 -7.02
N ALA A 75 10.12 -6.32 -7.88
CA ALA A 75 10.03 -7.76 -8.14
C ALA A 75 10.10 -8.56 -6.82
N ASP A 76 11.03 -8.20 -5.93
CA ASP A 76 11.22 -8.85 -4.63
C ASP A 76 10.18 -8.48 -3.58
N GLY A 77 9.47 -7.35 -3.73
CA GLY A 77 8.59 -6.78 -2.70
C GLY A 77 7.28 -7.54 -2.50
N LEU A 78 6.81 -8.20 -3.57
CA LEU A 78 5.64 -9.10 -3.54
C LEU A 78 6.04 -10.58 -3.61
N GLU A 79 7.33 -10.88 -3.63
CA GLU A 79 7.80 -12.26 -3.67
C GLU A 79 7.54 -12.98 -2.36
N SER A 80 6.82 -14.09 -2.45
CA SER A 80 6.88 -15.11 -1.42
C SER A 80 7.95 -16.10 -1.82
N VAL A 81 8.92 -16.31 -0.93
CA VAL A 81 9.77 -17.49 -1.05
C VAL A 81 8.85 -18.71 -0.98
N VAL A 82 8.64 -19.34 -2.14
CA VAL A 82 7.88 -20.59 -2.23
C VAL A 82 8.87 -21.71 -1.99
N TYR A 83 8.57 -22.56 -1.03
CA TYR A 83 9.33 -23.79 -0.80
C TYR A 83 8.53 -24.95 -1.39
N SER A 84 9.23 -25.88 -2.05
CA SER A 84 8.63 -27.14 -2.44
C SER A 84 8.28 -27.98 -1.21
N ALA A 85 7.47 -29.03 -1.38
CA ALA A 85 7.18 -29.99 -0.31
C ALA A 85 8.46 -30.62 0.31
N ARG A 86 9.57 -30.62 -0.44
CA ARG A 86 10.89 -31.10 0.02
C ARG A 86 11.80 -29.96 0.54
N GLY A 87 11.25 -28.77 0.80
CA GLY A 87 11.98 -27.63 1.36
C GLY A 87 12.91 -26.90 0.39
N ARG A 88 12.87 -27.18 -0.93
CA ARG A 88 13.71 -26.47 -1.90
C ARG A 88 13.07 -25.13 -2.26
N ARG A 89 13.86 -24.04 -2.24
CA ARG A 89 13.41 -22.72 -2.73
C ARG A 89 13.08 -22.84 -4.23
N MET A 90 11.82 -22.56 -4.56
CA MET A 90 11.33 -22.49 -5.93
C MET A 90 11.40 -21.04 -6.41
N ILE A 91 11.94 -20.84 -7.60
CA ILE A 91 11.90 -19.54 -8.29
C ILE A 91 10.46 -19.38 -8.82
N PRO A 92 9.72 -18.34 -8.41
CA PRO A 92 8.39 -18.09 -8.94
C PRO A 92 8.39 -18.00 -10.46
N LYS A 93 7.38 -18.58 -11.10
CA LYS A 93 7.16 -18.34 -12.53
C LYS A 93 6.78 -16.87 -12.75
N PRO A 94 7.19 -16.22 -13.86
CA PRO A 94 6.82 -14.84 -14.15
C PRO A 94 5.30 -14.58 -14.11
N THR A 95 4.51 -15.57 -14.52
CA THR A 95 3.03 -15.54 -14.47
C THR A 95 2.48 -15.41 -13.05
N GLU A 96 3.20 -15.89 -12.04
CA GLU A 96 2.82 -15.75 -10.64
C GLU A 96 3.01 -14.33 -10.14
N ALA A 97 4.05 -13.62 -10.60
CA ALA A 97 4.30 -12.24 -10.21
C ALA A 97 3.14 -11.33 -10.63
N LYS A 98 2.68 -11.48 -11.88
CA LYS A 98 1.45 -10.83 -12.38
C LYS A 98 0.26 -11.11 -11.47
N THR A 99 -0.05 -12.40 -11.26
CA THR A 99 -1.22 -12.82 -10.48
C THR A 99 -1.19 -12.27 -9.05
N ARG A 100 -0.01 -12.22 -8.42
CA ARG A 100 0.14 -11.68 -7.06
C ARG A 100 -0.08 -10.17 -7.02
N LEU A 101 0.46 -9.42 -7.97
CA LEU A 101 0.22 -7.97 -8.06
C LEU A 101 -1.27 -7.68 -8.19
N VAL A 102 -1.95 -8.32 -9.15
CA VAL A 102 -3.38 -8.13 -9.37
C VAL A 102 -4.16 -8.48 -8.10
N ARG A 103 -3.91 -9.64 -7.49
CA ARG A 103 -4.59 -10.04 -6.25
C ARG A 103 -4.33 -9.08 -5.09
N PHE A 104 -3.11 -8.60 -4.93
CA PHE A 104 -2.76 -7.67 -3.86
C PHE A 104 -3.48 -6.31 -4.00
N LEU A 105 -3.56 -5.79 -5.22
CA LEU A 105 -4.27 -4.53 -5.50
C LEU A 105 -5.78 -4.68 -5.47
N ALA A 106 -6.30 -5.85 -5.88
CA ALA A 106 -7.73 -6.16 -5.90
C ALA A 106 -8.32 -6.46 -4.51
N GLN A 107 -7.51 -6.49 -3.45
CA GLN A 107 -8.00 -6.60 -2.08
C GLN A 107 -8.83 -5.36 -1.72
N PRO A 108 -10.15 -5.50 -1.46
CA PRO A 108 -11.04 -4.36 -1.22
C PRO A 108 -10.62 -3.54 0.01
N GLU A 109 -9.99 -4.17 0.99
CA GLU A 109 -9.50 -3.52 2.22
C GLU A 109 -8.38 -2.50 1.95
N HIS A 110 -7.62 -2.70 0.88
CA HIS A 110 -6.49 -1.84 0.52
C HIS A 110 -6.90 -0.62 -0.29
N GLY A 111 -8.01 -0.69 -1.03
CA GLY A 111 -8.52 0.40 -1.88
C GLY A 111 -8.47 1.78 -1.21
N PRO A 112 -9.09 1.97 -0.02
CA PRO A 112 -9.12 3.27 0.66
C PRO A 112 -7.81 3.62 1.41
N ILE A 113 -6.74 2.84 1.24
CA ILE A 113 -5.44 3.07 1.91
C ILE A 113 -4.43 3.68 0.94
N PHE A 114 -4.41 3.24 -0.32
CA PHE A 114 -3.46 3.71 -1.34
C PHE A 114 -3.54 5.24 -1.55
N ARG A 115 -2.39 5.91 -1.48
CA ARG A 115 -2.22 7.35 -1.77
C ARG A 115 -1.21 7.59 -2.89
N HIS A 116 -0.09 6.87 -2.84
CA HIS A 116 0.93 6.85 -3.87
C HIS A 116 1.14 5.41 -4.31
N LEU A 117 0.99 5.16 -5.60
CA LEU A 117 1.17 3.85 -6.20
C LEU A 117 2.24 3.94 -7.28
N ASP A 118 3.37 3.28 -7.06
CA ASP A 118 4.45 3.23 -8.03
C ASP A 118 4.53 1.86 -8.69
N LEU A 119 4.10 1.78 -9.94
CA LEU A 119 4.08 0.57 -10.76
C LEU A 119 5.10 0.63 -11.91
N HIS A 120 6.06 1.55 -11.91
CA HIS A 120 6.97 1.72 -13.06
C HIS A 120 7.78 0.45 -13.41
N GLN A 121 8.04 -0.43 -12.44
CA GLN A 121 8.72 -1.71 -12.64
C GLN A 121 7.76 -2.89 -12.81
N ALA A 122 6.44 -2.63 -12.80
CA ALA A 122 5.45 -3.69 -12.92
C ALA A 122 5.41 -4.25 -14.36
N PRO A 123 5.25 -5.58 -14.51
CA PRO A 123 5.02 -6.19 -15.81
C PRO A 123 3.79 -5.58 -16.51
N THR A 124 3.93 -5.13 -17.75
CA THR A 124 2.86 -4.43 -18.48
C THR A 124 1.67 -5.34 -18.79
N ASP A 125 1.89 -6.65 -18.88
CA ASP A 125 0.85 -7.68 -19.00
C ASP A 125 -0.03 -7.78 -17.74
N ALA A 126 0.51 -7.44 -16.56
CA ALA A 126 -0.26 -7.31 -15.33
C ALA A 126 -1.10 -6.03 -15.32
N LEU A 127 -0.58 -4.93 -15.87
CA LEU A 127 -1.30 -3.64 -15.95
C LEU A 127 -2.42 -3.64 -16.99
N GLN A 128 -2.41 -4.60 -17.91
CA GLN A 128 -3.48 -4.83 -18.89
C GLN A 128 -4.62 -5.69 -18.32
N ASP A 129 -4.48 -6.19 -17.09
CA ASP A 129 -5.46 -7.06 -16.47
C ASP A 129 -6.73 -6.28 -16.07
N PRO A 130 -7.93 -6.74 -16.48
CA PRO A 130 -9.18 -6.03 -16.20
C PRO A 130 -9.51 -5.99 -14.70
N ASP A 131 -9.08 -6.97 -13.92
CA ASP A 131 -9.34 -6.97 -12.48
C ASP A 131 -8.49 -5.92 -11.76
N LEU A 132 -7.28 -5.65 -12.26
CA LEU A 132 -6.47 -4.53 -11.81
C LEU A 132 -7.15 -3.19 -12.13
N HIS A 133 -7.76 -3.05 -13.32
CA HIS A 133 -8.50 -1.83 -13.69
C HIS A 133 -9.69 -1.59 -12.77
N LYS A 134 -10.44 -2.65 -12.42
CA LYS A 134 -11.52 -2.55 -11.42
C LYS A 134 -10.97 -2.12 -10.07
N ALA A 135 -9.88 -2.71 -9.61
CA ALA A 135 -9.24 -2.36 -8.35
C ALA A 135 -8.84 -0.88 -8.27
N LEU A 136 -8.21 -0.35 -9.34
CA LEU A 136 -7.81 1.06 -9.41
C LEU A 136 -8.99 2.03 -9.27
N ARG A 137 -10.16 1.69 -9.84
CA ARG A 137 -11.37 2.53 -9.72
C ARG A 137 -11.84 2.66 -8.27
N HIS A 138 -11.58 1.66 -7.43
CA HIS A 138 -11.95 1.67 -6.01
C HIS A 138 -10.92 2.39 -5.12
N MET A 139 -9.77 2.82 -5.65
CA MET A 139 -8.72 3.51 -4.88
C MET A 139 -9.03 5.00 -4.71
N THR A 140 -10.11 5.34 -4.00
CA THR A 140 -10.65 6.71 -3.89
C THR A 140 -9.68 7.74 -3.31
N ARG A 141 -8.63 7.32 -2.61
CA ARG A 141 -7.61 8.18 -2.02
C ARG A 141 -6.31 8.25 -2.81
N LEU A 142 -6.24 7.61 -3.97
CA LEU A 142 -5.04 7.59 -4.78
C LEU A 142 -4.80 8.98 -5.39
N THR A 143 -3.70 9.59 -4.98
CA THR A 143 -3.28 10.94 -5.42
C THR A 143 -2.20 10.91 -6.49
N ARG A 144 -1.37 9.86 -6.51
CA ARG A 144 -0.27 9.73 -7.48
C ARG A 144 -0.13 8.29 -7.96
N LEU A 145 0.00 8.12 -9.27
CA LEU A 145 0.27 6.86 -9.93
C LEU A 145 1.48 7.02 -10.87
N ARG A 146 2.49 6.19 -10.69
CA ARG A 146 3.60 6.03 -11.64
C ARG A 146 3.45 4.70 -12.36
N TYR A 147 3.65 4.68 -13.67
CA TYR A 147 3.48 3.48 -14.49
C TYR A 147 4.50 3.45 -15.63
N PRO A 148 4.85 2.28 -16.20
CA PRO A 148 5.79 2.19 -17.30
C PRO A 148 5.23 2.87 -18.54
N ASN A 149 6.01 3.74 -19.17
CA ASN A 149 5.57 4.45 -20.38
C ASN A 149 5.63 3.55 -21.65
N VAL A 150 6.49 2.51 -21.60
CA VAL A 150 6.83 1.58 -22.69
C VAL A 150 6.40 0.15 -22.37
N GLY A 151 6.48 -0.76 -23.34
CA GLY A 151 6.17 -2.20 -23.15
C GLY A 151 4.68 -2.56 -23.22
N TRP A 152 3.83 -1.60 -23.58
CA TRP A 152 2.40 -1.85 -23.81
C TRP A 152 2.21 -2.57 -25.15
N SER A 153 1.34 -3.58 -25.18
CA SER A 153 0.99 -4.30 -26.41
C SER A 153 0.23 -3.41 -27.41
N ASN A 154 -0.58 -2.47 -26.91
CA ASN A 154 -1.30 -1.48 -27.72
C ASN A 154 -1.52 -0.18 -26.91
N VAL A 155 -1.48 0.96 -27.61
CA VAL A 155 -1.82 2.30 -27.06
C VAL A 155 -3.23 2.33 -26.45
N ARG A 156 -4.20 1.62 -27.03
CA ARG A 156 -5.58 1.56 -26.47
C ARG A 156 -5.61 0.95 -25.08
N LEU A 157 -4.80 -0.08 -24.82
CA LEU A 157 -4.74 -0.73 -23.51
C LEU A 157 -4.08 0.17 -22.46
N LYS A 158 -3.05 0.92 -22.86
CA LYS A 158 -2.47 1.97 -22.03
C LYS A 158 -3.50 3.04 -21.66
N GLN A 159 -4.27 3.52 -22.64
CA GLN A 159 -5.32 4.50 -22.40
C GLN A 159 -6.42 3.95 -21.47
N ALA A 160 -6.84 2.70 -21.65
CA ALA A 160 -7.82 2.04 -20.79
C ALA A 160 -7.32 1.93 -19.33
N PHE A 161 -6.05 1.54 -19.14
CA PHE A 161 -5.43 1.54 -17.82
C PHE A 161 -5.43 2.94 -17.19
N VAL A 162 -4.96 3.97 -17.91
CA VAL A 162 -4.92 5.34 -17.41
C VAL A 162 -6.33 5.87 -17.10
N ALA A 163 -7.33 5.51 -17.92
CA ALA A 163 -8.72 5.88 -17.69
C ALA A 163 -9.37 5.15 -16.50
N SER A 164 -8.85 3.98 -16.10
CA SER A 164 -9.34 3.24 -14.92
C SER A 164 -8.96 3.87 -13.58
N THR A 165 -8.07 4.87 -13.60
CA THR A 165 -7.57 5.53 -12.40
C THR A 165 -8.49 6.67 -11.97
N PRO A 166 -8.58 6.97 -10.66
CA PRO A 166 -9.40 8.07 -10.16
C PRO A 166 -9.08 9.40 -10.85
N PRO A 167 -10.08 10.28 -11.07
CA PRO A 167 -9.90 11.53 -11.81
C PRO A 167 -8.95 12.51 -11.11
N ASN A 168 -8.87 12.47 -9.78
CA ASN A 168 -8.02 13.29 -8.92
C ASN A 168 -6.58 12.76 -8.78
N CYS A 169 -6.23 11.69 -9.48
CA CYS A 169 -4.90 11.09 -9.42
C CYS A 169 -3.96 11.68 -10.48
N VAL A 170 -2.77 12.13 -10.06
CA VAL A 170 -1.68 12.53 -10.97
C VAL A 170 -1.05 11.27 -11.58
N LYS A 171 -0.99 11.21 -12.91
CA LYS A 171 -0.60 10.03 -13.69
C LYS A 171 0.74 10.30 -14.38
N GLU A 172 1.79 9.60 -13.98
CA GLU A 172 3.15 9.80 -14.48
C GLU A 172 3.64 8.56 -15.22
N GLY A 173 3.77 8.67 -16.54
CA GLY A 173 4.44 7.67 -17.37
C GLY A 173 5.95 7.77 -17.22
N VAL A 174 6.58 6.74 -16.68
CA VAL A 174 8.03 6.70 -16.44
C VAL A 174 8.71 5.91 -17.56
N MET A 175 9.70 6.52 -18.20
CA MET A 175 10.59 5.81 -19.13
C MET A 175 11.59 4.99 -18.29
N PRO A 176 11.88 3.73 -18.64
CA PRO A 176 12.95 3.01 -17.98
C PRO A 176 14.22 3.84 -18.17
N LEU A 177 14.91 4.13 -17.07
CA LEU A 177 16.24 4.71 -17.12
C LEU A 177 17.10 3.69 -17.87
N GLY A 178 17.28 3.91 -19.18
CA GLY A 178 18.21 3.15 -19.97
C GLY A 178 19.54 3.19 -19.24
N ARG A 179 20.15 2.03 -19.02
CA ARG A 179 21.57 1.99 -18.71
C ARG A 179 22.26 2.63 -19.92
N ALA A 180 22.67 3.88 -19.76
CA ALA A 180 23.59 4.52 -20.68
C ALA A 180 24.91 3.75 -20.69
#